data_AF-A0A359BFB5-F1
#
_entry.id   AF-A0A359BFB5-F1
#
_cell.length_a   1.000
_cell.length_b   1.000
_cell.length_c   1.000
_cell.angle_alpha   90.00
_cell.angle_beta   90.00
_cell.angle_gamma   90.00
#
_symmetry.space_group_name_H-M   'P 1'
#
loop_
_entity.id
_entity.type
_entity.pdbx_description
1 polymer ?
#
loop_
_entity_poly.entity_id
_entity_poly.type
_entity_poly.pdbx_seq_one_letter_code
_entity_poly.pdbx_strand_id
1 'polypeptide(L)'
;MLKPKDSQLTSDSIYRFSDWSDSRRRRYRLSRFWGSGPIACVIGLNPSRADDKHDDPTNRRLISLLTCLGFDGYWLVNLIPEFTPYPNDLGSAPRRLSAINGQLIQNSVSDADQTILAWGHGGWRCPFRKQVTASIQNPTCFGLTKDGEPRHPLYIPKNSTLQLFPGYE
;
A
#
# COMPACT_ATOMS: atom_id res chain seq x y z
N MET A 1 -7.63 28.71 20.43
CA MET A 1 -7.11 27.69 19.49
C MET A 1 -7.82 26.39 19.81
N LEU A 2 -8.85 26.02 19.04
CA LEU A 2 -9.62 24.80 19.26
C LEU A 2 -8.75 23.61 18.85
N LYS A 3 -8.52 22.66 19.76
CA LYS A 3 -7.96 21.36 19.41
C LYS A 3 -8.88 20.73 18.34
N PRO A 4 -8.35 20.09 17.27
CA PRO A 4 -9.20 19.30 16.39
C PRO A 4 -9.94 18.29 17.26
N LYS A 5 -11.26 18.17 17.09
CA LYS A 5 -12.02 17.09 17.71
C LYS A 5 -11.45 15.79 17.16
N ASP A 6 -10.77 15.02 18.00
CA ASP A 6 -10.43 13.62 17.75
C ASP A 6 -11.76 12.84 17.67
N SER A 7 -12.45 12.89 16.52
CA SER A 7 -13.47 11.90 16.21
C SER A 7 -12.72 10.61 15.96
N GLN A 8 -12.67 9.73 16.98
CA GLN A 8 -12.10 8.40 16.81
C GLN A 8 -12.85 7.71 15.66
N LEU A 9 -12.12 7.36 14.59
CA LEU A 9 -12.63 6.57 13.49
C LEU A 9 -13.22 5.28 14.04
N THR A 10 -14.52 5.08 13.87
CA THR A 10 -15.18 3.82 14.20
C THR A 10 -15.09 2.89 12.99
N SER A 11 -15.12 1.58 13.21
CA SER A 11 -15.04 0.62 12.11
C SER A 11 -16.17 0.81 11.08
N ASP A 12 -17.33 1.28 11.52
CA ASP A 12 -18.53 1.43 10.70
C ASP A 12 -18.48 2.64 9.77
N SER A 13 -17.59 3.61 10.03
CA SER A 13 -17.43 4.80 9.17
C SER A 13 -16.44 4.59 8.01
N ILE A 14 -15.82 3.41 7.91
CA ILE A 14 -14.84 3.10 6.87
C ILE A 14 -15.52 2.32 5.74
N TYR A 15 -15.63 2.94 4.57
CA TYR A 15 -15.99 2.25 3.34
C TYR A 15 -14.84 1.34 2.90
N ARG A 16 -15.18 0.09 2.58
CA ARG A 16 -14.22 -0.97 2.25
C ARG A 16 -14.54 -1.56 0.88
N PHE A 17 -13.49 -1.76 0.10
CA PHE A 17 -13.57 -2.44 -1.19
C PHE A 17 -12.41 -3.42 -1.33
N SER A 18 -12.63 -4.50 -2.07
CA SER A 18 -11.62 -5.49 -2.41
C SER A 18 -11.88 -6.12 -3.77
N ASP A 19 -10.89 -6.07 -4.65
CA ASP A 19 -10.95 -6.51 -6.04
C ASP A 19 -10.15 -7.81 -6.23
N TRP A 20 -10.82 -8.90 -6.61
CA TRP A 20 -10.25 -10.24 -6.69
C TRP A 20 -10.43 -10.85 -8.07
N SER A 21 -9.49 -11.69 -8.48
CA SER A 21 -9.75 -12.63 -9.58
C SER A 21 -10.88 -13.60 -9.23
N ASP A 22 -11.58 -14.13 -10.23
CA ASP A 22 -12.65 -15.14 -10.05
C ASP A 22 -12.22 -16.33 -9.18
N SER A 23 -10.99 -16.81 -9.36
CA SER A 23 -10.42 -17.92 -8.58
C SER A 23 -10.10 -17.59 -7.12
N ARG A 24 -10.19 -16.31 -6.73
CA ARG A 24 -9.74 -15.75 -5.45
C ARG A 24 -8.28 -16.03 -5.06
N ARG A 25 -7.45 -16.47 -6.01
CA ARG A 25 -6.00 -16.65 -5.80
C ARG A 25 -5.23 -15.35 -5.93
N ARG A 26 -5.82 -14.32 -6.54
CA ARG A 26 -5.22 -13.00 -6.71
C ARG A 26 -6.15 -11.91 -6.19
N ARG A 27 -5.58 -10.96 -5.44
CA ARG A 27 -6.22 -9.69 -5.08
C ARG A 27 -5.44 -8.57 -5.76
N TYR A 28 -6.13 -7.80 -6.59
CA TYR A 28 -5.50 -6.73 -7.35
C TYR A 28 -5.50 -5.41 -6.56
N ARG A 29 -6.63 -5.09 -5.92
CA ARG A 29 -6.82 -3.84 -5.18
C ARG A 29 -7.61 -4.06 -3.90
N LEU A 30 -7.39 -3.19 -2.94
CA LEU A 30 -8.21 -3.00 -1.75
C LEU A 30 -8.29 -1.49 -1.48
N SER A 31 -9.34 -1.03 -0.82
CA SER A 31 -9.37 0.34 -0.30
C SER A 31 -9.99 0.45 1.08
N ARG A 32 -9.66 1.57 1.74
CA ARG A 32 -10.31 2.09 2.94
C ARG A 32 -10.52 3.58 2.77
N PHE A 33 -11.77 4.03 2.81
CA PHE A 33 -12.12 5.45 2.75
C PHE A 33 -12.95 5.83 3.96
N TRP A 34 -12.61 6.91 4.64
CA TRP A 34 -13.27 7.38 5.86
C TRP A 34 -13.59 8.87 5.87
N GLY A 35 -13.26 9.56 4.78
CA GLY A 35 -13.61 10.94 4.53
C GLY A 35 -13.59 11.25 3.04
N SER A 36 -13.57 12.53 2.70
CA SER A 36 -13.58 13.03 1.32
C SER A 36 -12.36 13.90 0.98
N GLY A 37 -11.36 13.94 1.85
CA GLY A 37 -10.09 14.63 1.66
C GLY A 37 -9.06 13.79 0.92
N PRO A 38 -7.76 14.07 1.12
CA PRO A 38 -6.68 13.45 0.36
C PRO A 38 -6.64 11.92 0.48
N ILE A 39 -6.38 11.25 -0.64
CA ILE A 39 -6.27 9.80 -0.75
C ILE A 39 -4.84 9.39 -1.07
N ALA A 40 -4.33 8.38 -0.37
CA ALA A 40 -3.04 7.78 -0.67
C ALA A 40 -3.18 6.56 -1.61
N CYS A 41 -2.15 6.30 -2.43
CA CYS A 41 -1.94 4.99 -3.06
C CYS A 41 -0.78 4.30 -2.36
N VAL A 42 -1.02 3.20 -1.65
CA VAL A 42 0.03 2.41 -1.02
C VAL A 42 0.38 1.22 -1.91
N ILE A 43 1.67 1.08 -2.24
CA ILE A 43 2.19 -0.05 -3.03
C ILE A 43 2.93 -1.02 -2.11
N GLY A 44 2.30 -2.14 -1.80
CA GLY A 44 2.85 -3.23 -1.00
C GLY A 44 3.51 -4.34 -1.83
N LEU A 45 3.99 -5.37 -1.14
CA LEU A 45 4.60 -6.54 -1.79
C LEU A 45 3.55 -7.49 -2.36
N ASN A 46 2.68 -8.00 -1.47
CA ASN A 46 1.66 -8.99 -1.80
C ASN A 46 0.45 -8.87 -0.86
N PRO A 47 -0.75 -9.26 -1.33
CA PRO A 47 -1.94 -9.32 -0.50
C PRO A 47 -1.81 -10.26 0.70
N SER A 48 -2.14 -9.74 1.89
CA SER A 48 -2.37 -10.52 3.11
C SER A 48 -3.88 -10.63 3.41
N ARG A 49 -4.28 -10.89 4.64
CA ARG A 49 -5.63 -11.36 5.04
C ARG A 49 -6.76 -10.34 4.93
N ALA A 50 -6.49 -9.04 4.78
CA ALA A 50 -7.55 -8.05 4.69
C ALA A 50 -8.45 -8.23 3.45
N ASP A 51 -9.73 -7.94 3.59
CA ASP A 51 -10.75 -7.99 2.53
C ASP A 51 -11.74 -6.82 2.65
N ASP A 52 -12.92 -6.93 2.06
CA ASP A 52 -13.99 -5.92 2.14
C ASP A 52 -14.73 -5.90 3.50
N LYS A 53 -14.41 -6.81 4.42
CA LYS A 53 -15.07 -6.96 5.72
C LYS A 53 -14.11 -6.81 6.90
N HIS A 54 -12.86 -7.23 6.75
CA HIS A 54 -11.91 -7.36 7.84
C HIS A 54 -10.58 -6.68 7.52
N ASP A 55 -9.98 -6.10 8.56
CA ASP A 55 -8.64 -5.52 8.52
C ASP A 55 -7.61 -6.46 9.14
N ASP A 56 -6.51 -6.70 8.42
CA ASP A 56 -5.32 -7.34 8.94
C ASP A 56 -4.41 -6.33 9.70
N PRO A 57 -3.33 -6.76 10.37
CA PRO A 57 -2.44 -5.85 11.08
C PRO A 57 -1.87 -4.72 10.20
N THR A 58 -1.60 -4.99 8.92
CA THR A 58 -1.10 -4.00 7.97
C THR A 58 -2.14 -2.91 7.71
N ASN A 59 -3.38 -3.28 7.45
CA ASN A 59 -4.45 -2.33 7.13
C ASN A 59 -4.84 -1.49 8.34
N ARG A 60 -4.92 -2.08 9.54
CA ARG A 60 -5.08 -1.31 10.79
C ARG A 60 -3.94 -0.31 10.98
N ARG A 61 -2.72 -0.71 10.62
CA ARG A 61 -1.55 0.16 10.73
C ARG A 61 -1.61 1.32 9.72
N LEU A 62 -1.97 1.05 8.47
CA LEU A 62 -2.13 2.06 7.44
C LEU A 62 -3.23 3.06 7.79
N ILE A 63 -4.40 2.61 8.26
CA ILE A 63 -5.47 3.51 8.71
C ILE A 63 -4.92 4.47 9.77
N SER A 64 -4.24 3.95 10.80
CA SER A 64 -3.67 4.80 11.86
C SER A 64 -2.58 5.76 11.37
N LEU A 65 -1.69 5.33 10.49
CA LEU A 65 -0.59 6.18 9.99
C LEU A 65 -1.14 7.29 9.08
N LEU A 66 -2.01 6.93 8.14
CA LEU A 66 -2.53 7.83 7.13
C LEU A 66 -3.50 8.85 7.73
N THR A 67 -4.30 8.47 8.73
CA THR A 67 -5.10 9.42 9.50
C THR A 67 -4.20 10.47 10.17
N CYS A 68 -3.10 10.06 10.79
CA CYS A 68 -2.15 10.99 11.42
C CYS A 68 -1.41 11.90 10.43
N LEU A 69 -1.31 11.47 9.17
CA LEU A 69 -0.73 12.24 8.08
C LEU A 69 -1.76 13.12 7.34
N GLY A 70 -3.03 13.11 7.76
CA GLY A 70 -4.08 13.95 7.18
C GLY A 70 -4.73 13.38 5.92
N PHE A 71 -4.60 12.09 5.65
CA PHE A 71 -5.34 11.42 4.59
C PHE A 71 -6.71 10.94 5.10
N ASP A 72 -7.66 10.90 4.17
CA ASP A 72 -9.04 10.45 4.37
C ASP A 72 -9.32 9.08 3.73
N GLY A 73 -8.29 8.45 3.19
CA GLY A 73 -8.34 7.07 2.76
C GLY A 73 -7.16 6.64 1.92
N TYR A 74 -7.21 5.40 1.44
CA TYR A 74 -6.19 4.86 0.56
C TYR A 74 -6.68 3.74 -0.35
N TRP A 75 -6.03 3.67 -1.51
CA TRP A 75 -5.88 2.45 -2.30
C TRP A 75 -4.68 1.64 -1.81
N LEU A 76 -4.82 0.32 -1.76
CA LEU A 76 -3.73 -0.63 -1.54
C LEU A 76 -3.62 -1.55 -2.75
N VAL A 77 -2.51 -1.41 -3.48
CA VAL A 77 -2.08 -2.31 -4.56
C VAL A 77 -0.82 -3.04 -4.14
N ASN A 78 -0.48 -4.10 -4.86
CA ASN A 78 0.71 -4.88 -4.57
C ASN A 78 1.50 -5.19 -5.85
N LEU A 79 2.82 -5.24 -5.74
CA LEU A 79 3.70 -5.65 -6.84
C LEU A 79 3.35 -7.06 -7.33
N ILE A 80 2.99 -7.96 -6.39
CA ILE A 80 2.56 -9.33 -6.66
C ILE A 80 1.10 -9.48 -6.25
N PRO A 81 0.18 -9.82 -7.17
CA PRO A 81 -1.24 -9.91 -6.83
C PRO A 81 -1.63 -11.23 -6.15
N GLU A 82 -0.73 -12.24 -6.11
CA GLU A 82 -1.04 -13.52 -5.48
C GLU A 82 -1.27 -13.37 -3.98
N PHE A 83 -2.42 -13.87 -3.53
CA PHE A 83 -2.81 -13.81 -2.14
C PHE A 83 -2.07 -14.86 -1.31
N THR A 84 -1.31 -14.39 -0.31
CA THR A 84 -0.74 -15.24 0.73
C THR A 84 -0.38 -14.39 1.96
N PRO A 85 -0.75 -14.81 3.18
CA PRO A 85 -0.27 -14.14 4.39
C PRO A 85 1.21 -14.45 4.69
N TYR A 86 1.84 -15.34 3.92
CA TYR A 86 3.22 -15.78 4.11
C TYR A 86 4.06 -15.40 2.87
N PRO A 87 4.74 -14.24 2.87
CA PRO A 87 5.54 -13.78 1.73
C PRO A 87 6.65 -14.75 1.30
N ASN A 88 7.09 -15.65 2.19
CA ASN A 88 8.07 -16.69 1.86
C ASN A 88 7.53 -17.73 0.87
N ASP A 89 6.21 -17.90 0.80
CA ASP A 89 5.55 -18.84 -0.11
C ASP A 89 5.47 -18.32 -1.55
N LEU A 90 5.81 -17.04 -1.78
CA LEU A 90 5.82 -16.44 -3.12
C LEU A 90 6.94 -16.98 -4.02
N GLY A 91 7.85 -17.79 -3.47
CA GLY A 91 9.01 -18.30 -4.17
C GLY A 91 10.05 -17.21 -4.48
N SER A 92 11.06 -17.61 -5.25
CA SER A 92 12.22 -16.78 -5.62
C SER A 92 12.39 -16.60 -7.13
N ALA A 93 11.55 -17.23 -7.95
CA ALA A 93 11.63 -17.13 -9.40
C ALA A 93 11.45 -15.68 -9.85
N PRO A 94 12.26 -15.18 -10.80
CA PRO A 94 12.10 -13.84 -11.34
C PRO A 94 10.70 -13.63 -11.93
N ARG A 95 10.05 -12.53 -11.53
CA ARG A 95 8.69 -12.19 -11.95
C ARG A 95 8.67 -11.09 -13.00
N ARG A 96 7.64 -11.13 -13.84
CA ARG A 96 7.29 -10.04 -14.76
C ARG A 96 6.02 -9.34 -14.26
N LEU A 97 5.91 -8.05 -14.52
CA LEU A 97 4.68 -7.31 -14.26
C LEU A 97 3.61 -7.80 -15.25
N SER A 98 2.48 -8.29 -14.75
CA SER A 98 1.36 -8.63 -15.63
C SER A 98 0.64 -7.36 -16.10
N ALA A 99 0.07 -7.39 -17.30
CA ALA A 99 -0.63 -6.23 -17.87
C ALA A 99 -1.79 -5.76 -16.97
N ILE A 100 -2.59 -6.71 -16.45
CA ILE A 100 -3.71 -6.41 -15.54
C ILE A 100 -3.21 -5.75 -14.26
N ASN A 101 -2.17 -6.30 -13.62
CA ASN A 101 -1.66 -5.74 -12.37
C ASN A 101 -1.01 -4.37 -12.60
N GLY A 102 -0.26 -4.22 -13.70
CA GLY A 102 0.33 -2.95 -14.10
C GLY A 102 -0.72 -1.87 -14.33
N GLN A 103 -1.79 -2.17 -15.07
CA GLN A 103 -2.88 -1.22 -15.30
C GLN A 103 -3.58 -0.82 -14.00
N LEU A 104 -3.85 -1.77 -13.11
CA LEU A 104 -4.53 -1.49 -11.84
C LEU A 104 -3.65 -0.69 -10.87
N ILE A 105 -2.33 -0.92 -10.88
CA ILE A 105 -1.36 -0.06 -10.16
C ILE A 105 -1.43 1.36 -10.72
N GLN A 106 -1.34 1.55 -12.05
CA GLN A 106 -1.37 2.87 -12.66
C GLN A 106 -2.67 3.62 -12.40
N ASN A 107 -3.82 2.94 -12.50
CA ASN A 107 -5.11 3.55 -12.18
C ASN A 107 -5.15 3.99 -10.71
N SER A 108 -4.72 3.14 -9.77
CA SER A 108 -4.70 3.49 -8.34
C SER A 108 -3.72 4.61 -8.01
N VAL A 109 -2.63 4.76 -8.77
CA VAL A 109 -1.70 5.90 -8.65
C VAL A 109 -2.36 7.18 -9.16
N SER A 110 -3.04 7.14 -10.31
CA SER A 110 -3.75 8.28 -10.90
C SER A 110 -4.94 8.75 -10.05
N ASP A 111 -5.60 7.84 -9.34
CA ASP A 111 -6.76 8.11 -8.48
C ASP A 111 -6.36 8.61 -7.07
N ALA A 112 -5.07 8.87 -6.81
CA ALA A 112 -4.56 9.24 -5.49
C ALA A 112 -3.73 10.53 -5.52
N ASP A 113 -3.79 11.29 -4.43
CA ASP A 113 -3.04 12.53 -4.24
C ASP A 113 -1.55 12.28 -3.92
N GLN A 114 -1.23 11.13 -3.32
CA GLN A 114 0.15 10.76 -2.98
C GLN A 114 0.36 9.25 -3.09
N THR A 115 1.40 8.83 -3.82
CA THR A 115 1.84 7.43 -3.84
C THR A 115 2.90 7.16 -2.77
N ILE A 116 2.71 6.10 -1.99
CA ILE A 116 3.55 5.65 -0.89
C ILE A 116 4.02 4.23 -1.18
N LEU A 117 5.34 4.02 -1.26
CA LEU A 117 5.96 2.74 -1.49
C LEU A 117 6.20 2.02 -0.15
N ALA A 118 5.91 0.71 -0.07
CA ALA A 118 5.91 0.00 1.22
C ALA A 118 6.09 -1.53 1.15
N TRP A 119 6.80 -2.09 0.15
CA TRP A 119 6.94 -3.55 -0.02
C TRP A 119 7.98 -4.23 0.88
N GLY A 120 8.81 -3.50 1.62
CA GLY A 120 9.82 -4.06 2.51
C GLY A 120 10.91 -4.88 1.80
N HIS A 121 11.59 -5.75 2.56
CA HIS A 121 12.73 -6.54 2.04
C HIS A 121 12.38 -7.51 0.90
N GLY A 122 11.10 -7.77 0.61
CA GLY A 122 10.71 -8.69 -0.44
C GLY A 122 10.82 -8.14 -1.86
N GLY A 123 11.16 -6.84 -2.02
CA GLY A 123 11.23 -6.16 -3.31
C GLY A 123 12.08 -6.86 -4.36
N TRP A 124 13.18 -7.52 -3.97
CA TRP A 124 14.07 -8.23 -4.90
C TRP A 124 13.36 -9.28 -5.78
N ARG A 125 12.22 -9.84 -5.34
CA ARG A 125 11.38 -10.77 -6.12
C ARG A 125 10.72 -10.13 -7.34
N CYS A 126 10.69 -8.80 -7.36
CA CYS A 126 10.07 -8.00 -8.40
C CYS A 126 11.14 -7.12 -9.07
N PRO A 127 11.91 -7.65 -10.05
CA PRO A 127 12.85 -6.82 -10.82
C PRO A 127 12.17 -5.59 -11.45
N PHE A 128 10.90 -5.73 -11.85
CA PHE A 128 10.07 -4.66 -12.39
C PHE A 128 9.72 -3.54 -11.39
N ARG A 129 10.06 -3.65 -10.10
CA ARG A 129 9.82 -2.55 -9.13
C ARG A 129 10.54 -1.26 -9.52
N LYS A 130 11.71 -1.36 -10.16
CA LYS A 130 12.42 -0.20 -10.71
C LYS A 130 11.61 0.48 -11.82
N GLN A 131 10.98 -0.30 -12.70
CA GLN A 131 10.08 0.21 -13.73
C GLN A 131 8.82 0.86 -13.12
N VAL A 132 8.20 0.23 -12.12
CA VAL A 132 7.01 0.77 -11.43
C VAL A 132 7.37 2.10 -10.76
N THR A 133 8.46 2.17 -10.00
CA THR A 133 8.89 3.40 -9.32
C THR A 133 9.23 4.52 -10.30
N ALA A 134 9.93 4.23 -11.39
CA ALA A 134 10.27 5.23 -12.40
C ALA A 134 9.04 5.82 -13.13
N SER A 135 7.91 5.11 -13.13
CA SER A 135 6.66 5.60 -13.72
C SER A 135 5.83 6.51 -12.80
N ILE A 136 6.22 6.64 -11.54
CA ILE A 136 5.47 7.40 -10.53
C ILE A 136 6.21 8.70 -10.26
N GLN A 137 5.50 9.83 -10.30
CA GLN A 137 6.06 11.13 -9.95
C GLN A 137 6.13 11.29 -8.43
N ASN A 138 7.31 11.72 -7.93
CA ASN A 138 7.54 12.02 -6.52
C ASN A 138 6.98 10.98 -5.52
N PRO A 139 7.24 9.66 -5.71
CA PRO A 139 6.78 8.66 -4.77
C PRO A 139 7.44 8.90 -3.41
N THR A 140 6.69 8.66 -2.34
CA THR A 140 7.20 8.75 -0.97
C THR A 140 7.31 7.37 -0.33
N CYS A 141 7.99 7.30 0.81
CA CYS A 141 7.99 6.12 1.67
C CYS A 141 8.15 6.55 3.13
N PHE A 142 7.92 5.63 4.06
CA PHE A 142 8.14 5.86 5.49
C PHE A 142 9.61 5.71 5.92
N GLY A 143 10.51 5.44 4.98
CA GLY A 143 11.91 5.12 5.22
C GLY A 143 12.37 3.90 4.44
N LEU A 144 13.68 3.69 4.46
CA LEU A 144 14.34 2.61 3.72
C LEU A 144 14.86 1.51 4.66
N THR A 145 14.87 0.28 4.17
CA THR A 145 15.63 -0.82 4.75
C THR A 145 17.13 -0.62 4.49
N LYS A 146 17.98 -1.48 5.07
CA LYS A 146 19.42 -1.49 4.78
C LYS A 146 19.72 -1.74 3.30
N ASP A 147 18.83 -2.44 2.60
CA ASP A 147 18.98 -2.79 1.18
C ASP A 147 18.37 -1.72 0.25
N GLY A 148 17.99 -0.55 0.79
CA GLY A 148 17.38 0.53 0.01
C GLY A 148 15.92 0.30 -0.39
N GLU A 149 15.26 -0.72 0.16
CA GLU A 149 13.85 -0.98 -0.14
C GLU A 149 12.93 -0.16 0.78
N PRO A 150 11.78 0.36 0.31
CA PRO A 150 10.82 1.07 1.15
C PRO A 150 10.27 0.18 2.26
N ARG A 151 10.30 0.66 3.51
CA ARG A 151 9.90 -0.12 4.69
C ARG A 151 8.41 -0.50 4.66
N HIS A 152 8.14 -1.73 5.08
CA HIS A 152 6.78 -2.20 5.31
C HIS A 152 6.16 -1.48 6.52
N PRO A 153 4.87 -1.07 6.47
CA PRO A 153 4.27 -0.18 7.48
C PRO A 153 4.09 -0.81 8.86
N LEU A 154 3.99 -2.14 8.94
CA LEU A 154 3.62 -2.86 10.18
C LEU A 154 4.47 -2.50 11.40
N TYR A 155 5.76 -2.23 11.22
CA TYR A 155 6.71 -1.99 12.31
C TYR A 155 7.23 -0.54 12.35
N ILE A 156 6.53 0.37 11.67
CA ILE A 156 6.90 1.79 11.60
C ILE A 156 6.23 2.53 12.76
N PRO A 157 6.87 3.48 13.46
CA PRO A 157 6.27 4.30 14.51
C PRO A 157 5.05 5.12 14.07
N LYS A 158 4.13 5.46 15.00
CA LYS A 158 2.84 6.10 14.65
C LYS A 158 3.02 7.51 14.12
N ASN A 159 4.04 8.20 14.62
CA ASN A 159 4.43 9.57 14.27
C ASN A 159 5.46 9.62 13.13
N SER A 160 5.64 8.54 12.37
CA SER A 160 6.53 8.55 11.21
C SER A 160 5.98 9.46 10.12
N THR A 161 6.87 10.25 9.53
CA THR A 161 6.59 11.12 8.39
C THR A 161 6.90 10.42 7.09
N LEU A 162 6.36 10.95 5.99
CA LEU A 162 6.75 10.57 4.64
C LEU A 162 8.02 11.32 4.24
N GLN A 163 8.87 10.63 3.47
CA GLN A 163 10.01 11.22 2.78
C GLN A 163 9.97 10.83 1.31
N LEU A 164 10.52 11.67 0.44
CA LEU A 164 10.67 11.31 -0.97
C LEU A 164 11.51 10.04 -1.08
N PHE A 165 11.03 9.10 -1.90
CA PHE A 165 11.81 7.94 -2.26
C PHE A 165 12.93 8.40 -3.21
N PRO A 166 14.20 8.16 -2.89
CA PRO A 166 15.32 8.71 -3.64
C PRO A 166 15.50 8.07 -5.03
N GLY A 167 14.70 7.05 -5.35
CA GLY A 167 14.90 6.22 -6.53
C GLY A 167 15.82 5.04 -6.23
N TYR A 168 15.99 4.20 -7.24
CA TYR A 168 17.02 3.17 -7.23
C TYR A 168 18.22 3.68 -7.99
N GLU A 169 19.42 3.44 -7.45
CA GLU A 169 20.67 3.49 -8.23
C GLU A 169 20.67 2.47 -9.37
#